data_AF-A0A6M0FVU5-F1
#
_entry.id   AF-A0A6M0FVU5-F1
#
_cell.length_a   1.000
_cell.length_b   1.000
_cell.length_c   1.000
_cell.angle_alpha   90.00
_cell.angle_beta   90.00
_cell.angle_gamma   90.00
#
_symmetry.space_group_name_H-M   'P 1'
#
loop_
_entity.id
_entity.type
_entity.pdbx_description
1 polymer ?
#
loop_
_entity_poly.entity_id
_entity_poly.type
_entity_poly.pdbx_seq_one_letter_code
_entity_poly.pdbx_strand_id
1 'polypeptide(L)'
;MSNQLDKEFEQDIITPLPGLENWESVIDTIMSLTEGNQKLNKSILLLLAQEKKPYGGSIEKWVQTIVRSRLIENWQTEPQAQPLREISRSLLENSLCDPFWLLIAYRKVLLAEKLDSNQEQAELKKISIVIGKKQQLTIANPIYANVFNVLWTNQNLGKLRPYAKKLVAWIDSEGQDRYQLLSAKQLQAAQEFLVGKKLDPRENRYLVDSILKNTEGVVIMSLEQNSEELSEFFTDFVNQVSVKADSPLVVMQEVRRWTGDQPFLSQHVCDLILVHSASFPEGQEKALVQEIVQEKIIQDWANNTASAHFQEVRQTILNDKQKDELLNLYWQIIQRGQVSVNNSQEQERLLESGLVKIENSTLKVSNAIYASIFSLEWVEKQLPDLAQPSSTTSPAGANDQTSTKKDYQTTSFTKLLSAIALAAFVIAAIADAFLLNSQDNPEPSPLPNDIAVSDRELFDNGKDHAKNGDWLDMLGEFCRLRQNSTYFDDAKSKLDQWLQLYEDDIQIALETFQAEESDSCPIVEDVFDLQ
;
A
#
# COMPACT_ATOMS: atom_id res chain seq x y z
N MET A 1 19.98 -55.53 -8.82
CA MET A 1 18.75 -55.49 -7.98
C MET A 1 17.50 -55.64 -8.85
N SER A 2 17.45 -56.64 -9.75
CA SER A 2 16.43 -56.75 -10.82
C SER A 2 15.67 -58.08 -10.84
N ASN A 3 15.71 -58.88 -9.77
CA ASN A 3 15.18 -60.26 -9.79
C ASN A 3 14.25 -60.58 -8.61
N GLN A 4 13.71 -59.56 -7.94
CA GLN A 4 12.82 -59.77 -6.79
C GLN A 4 11.53 -58.95 -6.86
N LEU A 5 11.32 -58.16 -7.93
CA LEU A 5 10.06 -57.46 -8.17
C LEU A 5 9.01 -58.30 -8.92
N ASP A 6 9.38 -59.44 -9.51
CA ASP A 6 8.62 -60.03 -10.62
C ASP A 6 8.12 -61.47 -10.37
N LYS A 7 7.41 -61.73 -9.26
CA LYS A 7 6.55 -62.93 -9.19
C LYS A 7 5.15 -62.63 -8.67
N GLU A 8 5.03 -61.90 -7.57
CA GLU A 8 3.73 -61.40 -7.10
C GLU A 8 3.12 -60.39 -8.07
N PHE A 9 3.95 -59.52 -8.64
CA PHE A 9 3.52 -58.50 -9.60
C PHE A 9 3.09 -59.10 -10.94
N GLU A 10 3.79 -60.13 -11.45
CA GLU A 10 3.36 -60.90 -12.63
C GLU A 10 2.02 -61.61 -12.41
N GLN A 11 1.79 -62.20 -11.23
CA GLN A 11 0.54 -62.91 -10.92
C GLN A 11 -0.67 -61.97 -10.80
N ASP A 12 -0.46 -60.76 -10.26
CA ASP A 12 -1.46 -59.67 -10.22
C ASP A 12 -1.78 -59.08 -11.61
N ILE A 13 -0.88 -59.23 -12.60
CA ILE A 13 -1.06 -58.77 -14.00
C ILE A 13 -1.77 -59.82 -14.87
N ILE A 14 -1.54 -61.11 -14.63
CA ILE A 14 -2.09 -62.20 -15.46
C ILE A 14 -3.61 -62.39 -15.23
N THR A 15 -4.11 -62.05 -14.04
CA THR A 15 -5.50 -62.29 -13.64
C THR A 15 -6.53 -61.31 -14.26
N PRO A 16 -6.26 -59.99 -14.42
CA PRO A 16 -7.25 -59.02 -14.90
C PRO A 16 -7.45 -58.92 -16.43
N LEU A 17 -6.52 -59.45 -17.26
CA LEU A 17 -6.56 -59.27 -18.73
C LEU A 17 -6.48 -60.61 -19.49
N PRO A 18 -7.43 -61.55 -19.30
CA PRO A 18 -7.35 -62.89 -19.86
C PRO A 18 -7.37 -62.88 -21.41
N GLY A 19 -6.33 -63.42 -22.06
CA GLY A 19 -6.25 -63.59 -23.53
C GLY A 19 -5.63 -62.41 -24.28
N LEU A 20 -4.55 -61.82 -23.76
CA LEU A 20 -3.72 -60.82 -24.42
C LEU A 20 -2.35 -61.47 -24.69
N GLU A 21 -1.97 -61.66 -25.95
CA GLU A 21 -0.79 -62.47 -26.32
C GLU A 21 0.55 -61.74 -26.04
N ASN A 22 0.54 -60.41 -26.00
CA ASN A 22 1.73 -59.56 -25.89
C ASN A 22 1.77 -58.79 -24.54
N TRP A 23 1.74 -59.52 -23.43
CA TRP A 23 1.73 -58.96 -22.07
C TRP A 23 3.01 -58.21 -21.72
N GLU A 24 4.17 -58.65 -22.22
CA GLU A 24 5.47 -58.00 -22.00
C GLU A 24 5.44 -56.53 -22.44
N SER A 25 4.87 -56.24 -23.61
CA SER A 25 4.75 -54.88 -24.13
C SER A 25 3.83 -53.99 -23.27
N VAL A 26 2.78 -54.57 -22.66
CA VAL A 26 1.92 -53.84 -21.71
C VAL A 26 2.74 -53.46 -20.47
N ILE A 27 3.48 -54.42 -19.90
CA ILE A 27 4.29 -54.21 -18.70
C ILE A 27 5.37 -53.17 -18.98
N ASP A 28 6.12 -53.30 -20.07
CA ASP A 28 7.17 -52.35 -20.45
C ASP A 28 6.62 -50.94 -20.61
N THR A 29 5.44 -50.80 -21.22
CA THR A 29 4.77 -49.51 -21.37
C THR A 29 4.36 -48.95 -20.01
N ILE A 30 3.76 -49.76 -19.13
CA ILE A 30 3.37 -49.33 -17.79
C ILE A 30 4.60 -48.90 -16.98
N MET A 31 5.64 -49.73 -16.97
CA MET A 31 6.87 -49.46 -16.23
C MET A 31 7.58 -48.21 -16.73
N SER A 32 7.60 -47.95 -18.04
CA SER A 32 8.17 -46.70 -18.58
C SER A 32 7.33 -45.47 -18.21
N LEU A 33 6.01 -45.59 -18.06
CA LEU A 33 5.12 -44.49 -17.67
C LEU A 33 5.12 -44.21 -16.17
N THR A 34 5.34 -45.22 -15.32
CA THR A 34 5.26 -45.09 -13.86
C THR A 34 6.62 -45.10 -13.17
N GLU A 35 7.69 -45.48 -13.87
CA GLU A 35 9.02 -45.73 -13.32
C GLU A 35 8.99 -46.67 -12.10
N GLY A 36 8.11 -47.69 -12.16
CA GLY A 36 7.95 -48.70 -11.10
C GLY A 36 7.08 -48.28 -9.91
N ASN A 37 6.34 -47.16 -9.99
CA ASN A 37 5.40 -46.77 -8.93
C ASN A 37 4.25 -47.78 -8.78
N GLN A 38 4.26 -48.56 -7.70
CA GLN A 38 3.30 -49.65 -7.46
C GLN A 38 1.83 -49.19 -7.41
N LYS A 39 1.55 -48.01 -6.81
CA LYS A 39 0.17 -47.48 -6.75
C LYS A 39 -0.36 -47.12 -8.14
N LEU A 40 0.45 -46.44 -8.96
CA LEU A 40 0.08 -46.11 -10.34
C LEU A 40 -0.02 -47.35 -11.22
N ASN A 41 0.91 -48.29 -11.08
CA ASN A 41 0.86 -49.57 -11.77
C ASN A 41 -0.48 -50.27 -11.57
N LYS A 42 -0.91 -50.41 -10.30
CA LYS A 42 -2.17 -51.04 -9.95
C LYS A 42 -3.38 -50.28 -10.52
N SER A 43 -3.31 -48.95 -10.49
CA SER A 43 -4.35 -48.08 -11.06
C SER A 43 -4.50 -48.26 -12.57
N ILE A 44 -3.39 -48.32 -13.31
CA ILE A 44 -3.40 -48.52 -14.77
C ILE A 44 -3.92 -49.91 -15.11
N LEU A 45 -3.49 -50.96 -14.39
CA LEU A 45 -3.98 -52.32 -14.62
C LEU A 45 -5.49 -52.43 -14.40
N LEU A 46 -6.02 -51.80 -13.35
CA LEU A 46 -7.46 -51.77 -13.09
C LEU A 46 -8.25 -51.04 -14.18
N LEU A 47 -7.68 -49.98 -14.76
CA LEU A 47 -8.29 -49.29 -15.90
C LEU A 47 -8.27 -50.16 -17.15
N LEU A 48 -7.14 -50.78 -17.47
CA LEU A 48 -7.01 -51.65 -18.64
C LEU A 48 -7.99 -52.82 -18.59
N ALA A 49 -8.24 -53.39 -17.41
CA ALA A 49 -9.19 -54.48 -17.21
C ALA A 49 -10.66 -54.09 -17.52
N GLN A 50 -10.97 -52.79 -17.49
CA GLN A 50 -12.33 -52.27 -17.77
C GLN A 50 -12.52 -51.91 -19.25
N GLU A 51 -11.44 -51.84 -20.02
CA GLU A 51 -11.45 -51.35 -21.40
C GLU A 51 -11.57 -52.47 -22.43
N LYS A 52 -12.21 -52.16 -23.56
CA LYS A 52 -12.26 -53.11 -24.69
C LYS A 52 -10.87 -53.24 -25.29
N LYS A 53 -10.43 -54.48 -25.48
CA LYS A 53 -9.14 -54.78 -26.12
C LYS A 53 -9.08 -54.19 -27.53
N PRO A 54 -7.91 -53.69 -27.96
CA PRO A 54 -7.74 -53.16 -29.30
C PRO A 54 -7.80 -54.29 -30.34
N TYR A 55 -8.66 -54.14 -31.35
CA TYR A 55 -8.68 -55.01 -32.53
C TYR A 55 -7.63 -54.50 -33.53
N GLY A 56 -6.35 -54.80 -33.25
CA GLY A 56 -5.20 -54.31 -34.02
C GLY A 56 -4.69 -52.92 -33.58
N GLY A 57 -3.43 -52.62 -33.93
CA GLY A 57 -2.71 -51.41 -33.51
C GLY A 57 -1.62 -51.68 -32.47
N SER A 58 -0.88 -50.64 -32.09
CA SER A 58 0.19 -50.75 -31.07
C SER A 58 -0.40 -50.77 -29.66
N ILE A 59 -0.04 -51.80 -28.88
CA ILE A 59 -0.40 -51.94 -27.46
C ILE A 59 0.08 -50.75 -26.64
N GLU A 60 1.29 -50.27 -26.95
CA GLU A 60 1.86 -49.08 -26.33
C GLU A 60 0.92 -47.87 -26.49
N LYS A 61 0.44 -47.63 -27.72
CA LYS A 61 -0.49 -46.52 -28.00
C LYS A 61 -1.82 -46.69 -27.27
N TRP A 62 -2.31 -47.91 -27.16
CA TRP A 62 -3.55 -48.21 -26.43
C TRP A 62 -3.40 -47.87 -24.94
N VAL A 63 -2.34 -48.37 -24.29
CA VAL A 63 -2.05 -48.06 -22.87
C VAL A 63 -1.86 -46.55 -22.68
N GLN A 64 -1.07 -45.89 -23.53
CA GLN A 64 -0.86 -44.44 -23.46
C GLN A 64 -2.17 -43.64 -23.63
N THR A 65 -3.09 -44.10 -24.49
CA THR A 65 -4.39 -43.45 -24.70
C THR A 65 -5.27 -43.53 -23.45
N ILE A 66 -5.28 -44.68 -22.79
CA ILE A 66 -6.02 -44.88 -21.54
C ILE A 66 -5.41 -44.05 -20.42
N VAL A 67 -4.08 -44.09 -20.24
CA VAL A 67 -3.37 -43.29 -19.24
C VAL A 67 -3.63 -41.80 -19.47
N ARG A 68 -3.55 -41.33 -20.72
CA ARG A 68 -3.82 -39.93 -21.07
C ARG A 68 -5.25 -39.53 -20.72
N SER A 69 -6.23 -40.22 -21.27
CA SER A 69 -7.65 -39.85 -21.10
C SER A 69 -8.14 -40.00 -19.66
N ARG A 70 -7.72 -41.04 -18.93
CA ARG A 70 -8.24 -41.35 -17.59
C ARG A 70 -7.39 -40.79 -16.46
N LEU A 71 -6.06 -40.86 -16.57
CA LEU A 71 -5.14 -40.48 -15.49
C LEU A 71 -4.43 -39.14 -15.69
N ILE A 72 -4.41 -38.56 -16.90
CA ILE A 72 -3.81 -37.24 -17.14
C ILE A 72 -4.89 -36.17 -17.29
N GLU A 73 -5.87 -36.40 -18.16
CA GLU A 73 -6.91 -35.42 -18.45
C GLU A 73 -8.04 -35.43 -17.41
N ASN A 74 -8.36 -36.60 -16.82
CA ASN A 74 -9.47 -36.79 -15.90
C ASN A 74 -9.05 -37.23 -14.48
N TRP A 75 -7.81 -36.96 -14.07
CA TRP A 75 -7.27 -37.41 -12.78
C TRP A 75 -8.03 -36.90 -11.54
N GLN A 76 -8.74 -35.78 -11.68
CA GLN A 76 -9.52 -35.20 -10.59
C GLN A 76 -10.77 -36.02 -10.26
N THR A 77 -11.36 -36.70 -11.25
CA THR A 77 -12.65 -37.39 -11.12
C THR A 77 -12.53 -38.91 -11.25
N GLU A 78 -11.52 -39.41 -11.95
CA GLU A 78 -11.30 -40.85 -12.15
C GLU A 78 -11.01 -41.56 -10.82
N PRO A 79 -11.82 -42.55 -10.39
CA PRO A 79 -11.58 -43.29 -9.15
C PRO A 79 -10.16 -43.83 -9.03
N GLN A 80 -9.62 -44.42 -10.11
CA GLN A 80 -8.27 -44.99 -10.12
C GLN A 80 -7.14 -43.94 -10.04
N ALA A 81 -7.44 -42.65 -10.21
CA ALA A 81 -6.48 -41.57 -10.03
C ALA A 81 -6.31 -41.10 -8.57
N GLN A 82 -6.79 -41.87 -7.58
CA GLN A 82 -6.63 -41.54 -6.15
C GLN A 82 -5.17 -41.21 -5.75
N PRO A 83 -4.13 -41.95 -6.20
CA PRO A 83 -2.75 -41.62 -5.85
C PRO A 83 -2.33 -40.21 -6.30
N LEU A 84 -2.86 -39.74 -7.44
CA LEU A 84 -2.59 -38.39 -7.95
C LEU A 84 -3.27 -37.33 -7.08
N ARG A 85 -4.50 -37.58 -6.62
CA ARG A 85 -5.19 -36.69 -5.68
C ARG A 85 -4.48 -36.60 -4.33
N GLU A 86 -3.94 -37.70 -3.83
CA GLU A 86 -3.12 -37.70 -2.61
C GLU A 86 -1.90 -36.78 -2.76
N ILE A 87 -1.19 -36.86 -3.90
CA ILE A 87 -0.04 -36.01 -4.19
C ILE A 87 -0.45 -34.54 -4.30
N SER A 88 -1.52 -34.24 -5.05
CA SER A 88 -2.06 -32.87 -5.17
C SER A 88 -2.38 -32.28 -3.79
N ARG A 89 -3.06 -33.04 -2.93
CA ARG A 89 -3.39 -32.60 -1.57
C ARG A 89 -2.12 -32.35 -0.76
N SER A 90 -1.11 -33.21 -0.90
CA SER A 90 0.15 -33.10 -0.16
C SER A 90 0.99 -31.88 -0.58
N LEU A 91 0.84 -31.42 -1.83
CA LEU A 91 1.46 -30.20 -2.34
C LEU A 91 0.72 -28.93 -1.92
N LEU A 92 -0.62 -28.97 -1.88
CA LEU A 92 -1.46 -27.79 -1.67
C LEU A 92 -1.81 -27.52 -0.19
N GLU A 93 -1.80 -28.56 0.64
CA GLU A 93 -2.20 -28.50 2.06
C GLU A 93 -1.05 -28.95 2.97
N ASN A 94 0.20 -28.70 2.57
CA ASN A 94 1.35 -29.11 3.35
C ASN A 94 1.44 -28.29 4.65
N SER A 95 1.59 -28.98 5.79
CA SER A 95 1.70 -28.32 7.10
C SER A 95 3.13 -27.99 7.48
N LEU A 96 4.13 -28.63 6.86
CA LEU A 96 5.55 -28.44 7.17
C LEU A 96 6.17 -27.31 6.35
N CYS A 97 5.75 -27.15 5.10
CA CYS A 97 6.20 -26.09 4.21
C CYS A 97 5.01 -25.22 3.82
N ASP A 98 5.25 -23.92 3.61
CA ASP A 98 4.27 -23.07 2.95
C ASP A 98 3.97 -23.63 1.53
N PRO A 99 2.69 -23.91 1.20
CA PRO A 99 2.34 -24.54 -0.07
C PRO A 99 2.80 -23.78 -1.31
N PHE A 100 2.91 -22.46 -1.25
CA PHE A 100 3.40 -21.69 -2.39
C PHE A 100 4.89 -21.97 -2.61
N TRP A 101 5.70 -21.93 -1.56
CA TRP A 101 7.14 -22.17 -1.69
C TRP A 101 7.47 -23.62 -2.06
N LEU A 102 6.66 -24.57 -1.60
CA LEU A 102 6.74 -25.95 -2.04
C LEU A 102 6.43 -26.10 -3.55
N LEU A 103 5.43 -25.39 -4.05
CA LEU A 103 5.10 -25.34 -5.48
C LEU A 103 6.17 -24.62 -6.31
N ILE A 104 6.80 -23.55 -5.79
CA ILE A 104 7.95 -22.90 -6.44
C ILE A 104 9.12 -23.88 -6.57
N ALA A 105 9.46 -24.59 -5.50
CA ALA A 105 10.52 -25.59 -5.54
C ALA A 105 10.20 -26.70 -6.56
N TYR A 106 8.97 -27.20 -6.57
CA TYR A 106 8.55 -28.20 -7.55
C TYR A 106 8.63 -27.67 -8.99
N ARG A 107 8.21 -26.41 -9.22
CA ARG A 107 8.33 -25.73 -10.53
C ARG A 107 9.78 -25.65 -11.01
N LYS A 108 10.73 -25.34 -10.13
CA LYS A 108 12.16 -25.35 -10.46
C LYS A 108 12.63 -26.74 -10.92
N VAL A 109 12.15 -27.82 -10.30
CA VAL A 109 12.44 -29.19 -10.76
C VAL A 109 11.88 -29.44 -12.17
N LEU A 110 10.65 -29.00 -12.44
CA LEU A 110 10.03 -29.12 -13.77
C LEU A 110 10.84 -28.38 -14.85
N LEU A 111 11.43 -27.24 -14.50
CA LEU A 111 12.26 -26.42 -15.40
C LEU A 111 13.74 -26.84 -15.44
N ALA A 112 14.10 -27.93 -14.74
CA ALA A 112 15.47 -28.41 -14.59
C ALA A 112 16.45 -27.37 -14.01
N GLU A 113 15.93 -26.44 -13.20
CA GLU A 113 16.71 -25.43 -12.49
C GLU A 113 17.36 -25.99 -11.22
N LYS A 114 18.39 -25.30 -10.73
CA LYS A 114 19.02 -25.63 -9.45
C LYS A 114 18.11 -25.21 -8.29
N LEU A 115 18.05 -26.06 -7.27
CA LEU A 115 17.33 -25.81 -6.04
C LEU A 115 18.29 -25.48 -4.89
N ASP A 116 18.04 -24.37 -4.22
CA ASP A 116 18.84 -23.93 -3.07
C ASP A 116 18.24 -24.38 -1.73
N SER A 117 16.99 -24.84 -1.72
CA SER A 117 16.18 -25.01 -0.50
C SER A 117 16.17 -26.44 0.04
N ASN A 118 16.72 -26.68 1.24
CA ASN A 118 16.84 -28.04 1.80
C ASN A 118 15.49 -28.62 2.30
N GLN A 119 14.61 -27.79 2.88
CA GLN A 119 13.36 -28.26 3.49
C GLN A 119 12.32 -28.67 2.44
N GLU A 120 12.03 -27.80 1.47
CA GLU A 120 11.10 -28.09 0.38
C GLU A 120 11.61 -29.25 -0.48
N GLN A 121 12.93 -29.37 -0.67
CA GLN A 121 13.52 -30.54 -1.34
C GLN A 121 13.26 -31.84 -0.58
N ALA A 122 13.44 -31.84 0.75
CA ALA A 122 13.18 -33.02 1.57
C ALA A 122 11.70 -33.40 1.52
N GLU A 123 10.81 -32.42 1.56
CA GLU A 123 9.37 -32.66 1.50
C GLU A 123 8.91 -33.17 0.13
N LEU A 124 9.42 -32.63 -0.98
CA LEU A 124 9.12 -33.15 -2.33
C LEU A 124 9.59 -34.60 -2.50
N LYS A 125 10.75 -34.97 -1.95
CA LYS A 125 11.24 -36.36 -1.95
C LYS A 125 10.32 -37.25 -1.12
N LYS A 126 9.85 -36.79 0.04
CA LYS A 126 8.92 -37.52 0.91
C LYS A 126 7.56 -37.75 0.24
N ILE A 127 7.04 -36.76 -0.49
CA ILE A 127 5.85 -36.88 -1.34
C ILE A 127 6.08 -37.89 -2.49
N SER A 128 7.32 -38.24 -2.77
CA SER A 128 7.72 -39.17 -3.85
C SER A 128 7.34 -38.69 -5.25
N ILE A 129 7.18 -37.37 -5.42
CA ILE A 129 6.93 -36.74 -6.73
C ILE A 129 8.25 -36.44 -7.48
N VAL A 130 9.37 -36.39 -6.75
CA VAL A 130 10.73 -36.21 -7.30
C VAL A 130 11.67 -37.30 -6.82
N ILE A 131 12.68 -37.61 -7.63
CA ILE A 131 13.77 -38.55 -7.33
C ILE A 131 15.13 -37.87 -7.56
N GLY A 132 16.13 -38.24 -6.77
CA GLY A 132 17.51 -37.76 -6.94
C GLY A 132 18.26 -38.60 -7.98
N LYS A 133 18.72 -37.98 -9.07
CA LYS A 133 19.63 -38.59 -10.06
C LYS A 133 20.86 -37.68 -10.22
N LYS A 134 22.08 -38.22 -10.05
CA LYS A 134 23.36 -37.52 -10.27
C LYS A 134 23.44 -36.10 -9.63
N GLN A 135 23.07 -35.99 -8.34
CA GLN A 135 23.04 -34.73 -7.56
C GLN A 135 21.98 -33.69 -7.97
N GLN A 136 21.06 -34.02 -8.87
CA GLN A 136 19.92 -33.16 -9.23
C GLN A 136 18.58 -33.87 -8.97
N LEU A 137 17.55 -33.12 -8.60
CA LEU A 137 16.20 -33.64 -8.50
C LEU A 137 15.56 -33.68 -9.89
N THR A 138 14.86 -34.78 -10.17
CA THR A 138 14.10 -34.98 -11.41
C THR A 138 12.69 -35.48 -11.06
N ILE A 139 11.71 -35.25 -11.92
CA ILE A 139 10.35 -35.73 -11.70
C ILE A 139 10.35 -37.27 -11.68
N ALA A 140 9.62 -37.86 -10.74
CA ALA A 140 9.68 -39.30 -10.49
C ALA A 140 9.17 -40.16 -11.65
N ASN A 141 8.16 -39.69 -12.40
CA ASN A 141 7.66 -40.37 -13.59
C ASN A 141 6.95 -39.43 -14.58
N PRO A 142 6.76 -39.86 -15.84
CA PRO A 142 6.05 -39.08 -16.87
C PRO A 142 4.61 -38.68 -16.51
N ILE A 143 3.86 -39.51 -15.77
CA ILE A 143 2.47 -39.19 -15.41
C ILE A 143 2.43 -37.95 -14.51
N TYR A 144 3.30 -37.88 -13.50
CA TYR A 144 3.42 -36.70 -12.63
C TYR A 144 3.83 -35.45 -13.40
N ALA A 145 4.78 -35.57 -14.31
CA ALA A 145 5.23 -34.44 -15.14
C ALA A 145 4.11 -33.89 -16.04
N ASN A 146 3.19 -34.76 -16.51
CA ASN A 146 2.07 -34.35 -17.36
C ASN A 146 0.89 -33.78 -16.55
N VAL A 147 0.59 -34.35 -15.39
CA VAL A 147 -0.50 -33.90 -14.51
C VAL A 147 -0.12 -32.64 -13.76
N PHE A 148 0.98 -32.69 -13.02
CA PHE A 148 1.52 -31.58 -12.23
C PHE A 148 2.57 -30.87 -13.07
N ASN A 149 2.16 -30.36 -14.23
CA ASN A 149 3.03 -29.63 -15.14
C ASN A 149 3.17 -28.14 -14.72
N VAL A 150 3.95 -27.37 -15.47
CA VAL A 150 4.18 -25.94 -15.20
C VAL A 150 2.85 -25.14 -15.23
N LEU A 151 1.92 -25.48 -16.12
CA LEU A 151 0.62 -24.82 -16.21
C LEU A 151 -0.20 -25.05 -14.92
N TRP A 152 -0.32 -26.30 -14.48
CA TRP A 152 -1.02 -26.65 -13.25
C TRP A 152 -0.39 -25.95 -12.04
N THR A 153 0.95 -25.93 -11.97
CA THR A 153 1.67 -25.27 -10.87
C THR A 153 1.40 -23.77 -10.85
N ASN A 154 1.52 -23.08 -11.98
CA ASN A 154 1.26 -21.64 -12.08
C ASN A 154 -0.21 -21.28 -11.75
N GLN A 155 -1.16 -22.12 -12.17
CA GLN A 155 -2.57 -21.92 -11.84
C GLN A 155 -2.84 -22.00 -10.34
N ASN A 156 -2.20 -22.95 -9.63
CA ASN A 156 -2.40 -23.07 -8.19
C ASN A 156 -1.62 -22.01 -7.40
N LEU A 157 -0.42 -21.62 -7.85
CA LEU A 157 0.30 -20.46 -7.30
C LEU A 157 -0.58 -19.19 -7.34
N GLY A 158 -1.29 -18.97 -8.45
CA GLY A 158 -2.23 -17.86 -8.63
C GLY A 158 -3.41 -17.84 -7.64
N LYS A 159 -3.82 -19.01 -7.12
CA LYS A 159 -4.89 -19.12 -6.13
C LYS A 159 -4.40 -18.87 -4.71
N LEU A 160 -3.12 -19.12 -4.45
CA LEU A 160 -2.53 -18.98 -3.12
C LEU A 160 -2.28 -17.52 -2.75
N ARG A 161 -1.99 -16.64 -3.72
CA ARG A 161 -1.76 -15.20 -3.47
C ARG A 161 -2.27 -14.32 -4.62
N PRO A 162 -2.87 -13.15 -4.32
CA PRO A 162 -3.37 -12.23 -5.35
C PRO A 162 -2.25 -11.64 -6.23
N TYR A 163 -1.02 -11.57 -5.71
CA TYR A 163 0.17 -11.07 -6.42
C TYR A 163 1.11 -12.18 -6.94
N ALA A 164 0.70 -13.45 -6.87
CA ALA A 164 1.54 -14.60 -7.21
C ALA A 164 2.20 -14.50 -8.59
N LYS A 165 1.46 -14.05 -9.62
CA LYS A 165 1.97 -13.96 -11.00
C LYS A 165 3.23 -13.10 -11.09
N LYS A 166 3.19 -11.93 -10.45
CA LYS A 166 4.29 -10.98 -10.43
C LYS A 166 5.46 -11.47 -9.54
N LEU A 167 5.15 -12.03 -8.38
CA LEU A 167 6.16 -12.64 -7.50
C LEU A 167 6.91 -13.78 -8.20
N VAL A 168 6.21 -14.68 -8.91
CA VAL A 168 6.84 -15.77 -9.68
C VAL A 168 7.77 -15.22 -10.76
N ALA A 169 7.32 -14.25 -11.54
CA ALA A 169 8.16 -13.64 -12.58
C ALA A 169 9.40 -12.94 -11.99
N TRP A 170 9.25 -12.30 -10.83
CA TRP A 170 10.38 -11.72 -10.11
C TRP A 170 11.36 -12.78 -9.61
N ILE A 171 10.87 -13.90 -9.06
CA ILE A 171 11.70 -15.05 -8.65
C ILE A 171 12.45 -15.64 -9.85
N ASP A 172 11.78 -15.79 -10.99
CA ASP A 172 12.37 -16.31 -12.24
C ASP A 172 13.50 -15.39 -12.76
N SER A 173 13.42 -14.09 -12.47
CA SER A 173 14.48 -13.12 -12.77
C SER A 173 15.59 -13.07 -11.71
N GLU A 174 15.62 -14.00 -10.76
CA GLU A 174 16.52 -13.98 -9.58
C GLU A 174 16.41 -12.67 -8.76
N GLY A 175 15.25 -12.03 -8.83
CA GLY A 175 14.95 -10.76 -8.17
C GLY A 175 15.42 -9.50 -8.90
N GLN A 176 15.87 -9.62 -10.16
CA GLN A 176 16.43 -8.49 -10.92
C GLN A 176 15.37 -7.66 -11.66
N ASP A 177 14.24 -8.27 -12.08
CA ASP A 177 13.23 -7.58 -12.87
C ASP A 177 12.33 -6.68 -12.01
N ARG A 178 12.74 -5.41 -11.87
CA ARG A 178 11.99 -4.38 -11.13
C ARG A 178 10.59 -4.12 -11.70
N TYR A 179 10.26 -4.48 -12.96
CA TYR A 179 8.92 -4.32 -13.50
C TYR A 179 7.90 -5.28 -12.88
N GLN A 180 8.38 -6.41 -12.35
CA GLN A 180 7.55 -7.39 -11.65
C GLN A 180 7.23 -6.99 -10.21
N LEU A 181 7.86 -5.94 -9.68
CA LEU A 181 7.51 -5.40 -8.37
C LEU A 181 6.09 -4.80 -8.39
N LEU A 182 5.42 -4.84 -7.24
CA LEU A 182 4.05 -4.37 -7.08
C LEU A 182 3.97 -2.85 -7.19
N SER A 183 2.85 -2.33 -7.69
CA SER A 183 2.51 -0.90 -7.60
C SER A 183 1.85 -0.60 -6.25
N ALA A 184 1.73 0.67 -5.86
CA ALA A 184 1.11 1.08 -4.59
C ALA A 184 -0.27 0.43 -4.35
N LYS A 185 -1.16 0.45 -5.35
CA LYS A 185 -2.47 -0.20 -5.28
C LYS A 185 -2.37 -1.72 -5.10
N GLN A 186 -1.41 -2.37 -5.77
CA GLN A 186 -1.18 -3.81 -5.65
C GLN A 186 -0.54 -4.18 -4.31
N LEU A 187 0.31 -3.31 -3.75
CA LEU A 187 0.88 -3.44 -2.41
C LEU A 187 -0.19 -3.37 -1.35
N GLN A 188 -1.12 -2.42 -1.44
CA GLN A 188 -2.24 -2.33 -0.50
C GLN A 188 -3.06 -3.63 -0.48
N ALA A 189 -3.46 -4.14 -1.65
CA ALA A 189 -4.18 -5.40 -1.75
C ALA A 189 -3.36 -6.60 -1.23
N ALA A 190 -2.03 -6.59 -1.44
CA ALA A 190 -1.13 -7.60 -0.88
C ALA A 190 -1.06 -7.53 0.65
N GLN A 191 -1.00 -6.32 1.22
CA GLN A 191 -0.96 -6.09 2.66
C GLN A 191 -2.25 -6.57 3.34
N GLU A 192 -3.41 -6.21 2.79
CA GLU A 192 -4.72 -6.68 3.27
C GLU A 192 -4.81 -8.22 3.27
N PHE A 193 -4.29 -8.86 2.22
CA PHE A 193 -4.25 -10.33 2.14
C PHE A 193 -3.34 -10.98 3.19
N LEU A 194 -2.28 -10.29 3.64
CA LEU A 194 -1.24 -10.82 4.52
C LEU A 194 -1.53 -10.61 6.01
N VAL A 195 -2.55 -9.84 6.38
CA VAL A 195 -2.92 -9.61 7.79
C VAL A 195 -3.10 -10.94 8.52
N GLY A 196 -2.35 -11.14 9.60
CA GLY A 196 -2.40 -12.34 10.45
C GLY A 196 -1.74 -13.59 9.85
N LYS A 197 -1.04 -13.48 8.71
CA LYS A 197 -0.32 -14.60 8.08
C LYS A 197 1.17 -14.53 8.35
N LYS A 198 1.79 -15.69 8.53
CA LYS A 198 3.26 -15.80 8.62
C LYS A 198 3.87 -15.51 7.25
N LEU A 199 4.81 -14.58 7.21
CA LEU A 199 5.50 -14.18 5.98
C LEU A 199 6.81 -14.96 5.81
N ASP A 200 7.03 -15.50 4.62
CA ASP A 200 8.31 -16.14 4.27
C ASP A 200 9.39 -15.08 4.01
N PRO A 201 10.66 -15.26 4.42
CA PRO A 201 11.71 -14.27 4.21
C PRO A 201 11.93 -13.87 2.74
N ARG A 202 11.76 -14.80 1.79
CA ARG A 202 11.90 -14.52 0.35
C ARG A 202 10.74 -13.66 -0.15
N GLU A 203 9.54 -13.91 0.38
CA GLU A 203 8.36 -13.10 0.10
C GLU A 203 8.49 -11.71 0.70
N ASN A 204 9.01 -11.63 1.92
CA ASN A 204 9.30 -10.38 2.59
C ASN A 204 10.22 -9.51 1.75
N ARG A 205 11.32 -10.08 1.22
CA ARG A 205 12.22 -9.38 0.31
C ARG A 205 11.50 -8.79 -0.91
N TYR A 206 10.65 -9.58 -1.57
CA TYR A 206 9.86 -9.09 -2.72
C TYR A 206 8.94 -7.93 -2.37
N LEU A 207 8.29 -7.98 -1.20
CA LEU A 207 7.40 -6.92 -0.74
C LEU A 207 8.18 -5.67 -0.34
N VAL A 208 9.33 -5.82 0.32
CA VAL A 208 10.25 -4.72 0.64
C VAL A 208 10.72 -4.06 -0.65
N ASP A 209 11.22 -4.80 -1.63
CA ASP A 209 11.66 -4.24 -2.91
C ASP A 209 10.52 -3.54 -3.64
N SER A 210 9.32 -4.10 -3.55
CA SER A 210 8.11 -3.46 -4.09
C SER A 210 7.81 -2.15 -3.36
N ILE A 211 7.90 -2.12 -2.03
CA ILE A 211 7.74 -0.90 -1.24
C ILE A 211 8.79 0.11 -1.67
N LEU A 212 10.08 -0.25 -1.66
CA LEU A 212 11.20 0.60 -2.06
C LEU A 212 10.98 1.21 -3.44
N LYS A 213 10.61 0.43 -4.46
CA LYS A 213 10.28 0.96 -5.79
C LYS A 213 9.16 2.03 -5.78
N ASN A 214 8.10 1.81 -5.00
CA ASN A 214 7.04 2.82 -4.90
C ASN A 214 7.47 4.03 -4.07
N THR A 215 8.43 3.84 -3.17
CA THR A 215 9.09 4.92 -2.44
C THR A 215 10.07 5.67 -3.33
N GLU A 216 10.81 5.02 -4.23
CA GLU A 216 11.61 5.66 -5.28
C GLU A 216 10.71 6.57 -6.13
N GLY A 217 9.47 6.17 -6.43
CA GLY A 217 8.48 7.04 -7.11
C GLY A 217 8.00 8.25 -6.29
N VAL A 218 8.06 8.20 -4.95
CA VAL A 218 7.74 9.33 -4.05
C VAL A 218 8.99 10.20 -3.80
N VAL A 219 10.16 9.58 -3.72
CA VAL A 219 11.48 10.21 -3.57
C VAL A 219 11.91 10.93 -4.86
N ILE A 220 11.45 10.50 -6.04
CA ILE A 220 11.73 11.20 -7.31
C ILE A 220 11.04 12.58 -7.40
N MET A 221 10.03 12.89 -6.57
CA MET A 221 9.48 14.25 -6.50
C MET A 221 10.17 15.15 -5.46
N SER A 222 11.08 14.61 -4.64
CA SER A 222 11.87 15.41 -3.72
C SER A 222 13.24 14.78 -3.49
N LEU A 223 14.26 15.38 -4.11
CA LEU A 223 15.70 15.22 -3.90
C LEU A 223 16.44 14.30 -4.90
N GLU A 224 16.66 14.82 -6.12
CA GLU A 224 17.81 14.45 -6.94
C GLU A 224 19.10 14.95 -6.25
N GLN A 225 19.70 14.13 -5.38
CA GLN A 225 21.17 14.01 -5.31
C GLN A 225 21.73 12.84 -4.49
N ASN A 226 20.96 12.16 -3.63
CA ASN A 226 21.47 11.06 -2.77
C ASN A 226 20.60 9.78 -2.78
N SER A 227 19.92 9.46 -3.89
CA SER A 227 18.97 8.33 -3.96
C SER A 227 19.63 6.94 -3.76
N GLU A 228 20.87 6.75 -4.20
CA GLU A 228 21.60 5.48 -3.99
C GLU A 228 22.01 5.30 -2.52
N GLU A 229 22.58 6.34 -1.88
CA GLU A 229 22.98 6.30 -0.46
C GLU A 229 21.77 6.08 0.47
N LEU A 230 20.64 6.73 0.17
CA LEU A 230 19.39 6.53 0.92
C LEU A 230 18.83 5.12 0.73
N SER A 231 18.88 4.59 -0.50
CA SER A 231 18.46 3.21 -0.76
C SER A 231 19.33 2.19 -0.05
N GLU A 232 20.64 2.40 -0.04
CA GLU A 232 21.59 1.54 0.68
C GLU A 232 21.36 1.62 2.20
N PHE A 233 21.15 2.82 2.74
CA PHE A 233 20.81 3.02 4.15
C PHE A 233 19.54 2.25 4.55
N PHE A 234 18.44 2.40 3.81
CA PHE A 234 17.20 1.69 4.14
C PHE A 234 17.36 0.17 4.03
N THR A 235 18.16 -0.29 3.06
CA THR A 235 18.47 -1.72 2.91
C THR A 235 19.22 -2.24 4.14
N ASP A 236 20.25 -1.52 4.59
CA ASP A 236 21.01 -1.88 5.78
C ASP A 236 20.15 -1.84 7.05
N PHE A 237 19.34 -0.78 7.22
CA PHE A 237 18.39 -0.68 8.33
C PHE A 237 17.43 -1.89 8.38
N VAL A 238 16.82 -2.23 7.24
CA VAL A 238 15.89 -3.38 7.16
C VAL A 238 16.61 -4.69 7.50
N ASN A 239 17.84 -4.88 7.03
CA ASN A 239 18.64 -6.06 7.36
C ASN A 239 18.91 -6.15 8.87
N GLN A 240 19.26 -5.04 9.51
CA GLN A 240 19.51 -4.99 10.95
C GLN A 240 18.24 -5.24 11.76
N VAL A 241 17.11 -4.65 11.38
CA VAL A 241 15.82 -4.87 12.05
C VAL A 241 15.32 -6.30 11.83
N SER A 242 15.61 -6.92 10.69
CA SER A 242 15.23 -8.32 10.39
C SER A 242 15.85 -9.35 11.33
N VAL A 243 16.92 -9.01 12.04
CA VAL A 243 17.52 -9.87 13.06
C VAL A 243 16.94 -9.58 14.46
N LYS A 244 16.30 -8.41 14.65
CA LYS A 244 15.84 -7.92 15.95
C LYS A 244 14.32 -8.02 16.15
N ALA A 245 13.54 -8.04 15.06
CA ALA A 245 12.08 -8.02 15.07
C ALA A 245 11.50 -9.20 14.30
N ASP A 246 10.40 -9.76 14.79
CA ASP A 246 9.65 -10.82 14.11
C ASP A 246 8.93 -10.29 12.87
N SER A 247 8.49 -9.03 12.92
CA SER A 247 7.84 -8.34 11.79
C SER A 247 8.50 -6.99 11.44
N PRO A 248 9.65 -6.99 10.73
CA PRO A 248 10.35 -5.77 10.29
C PRO A 248 9.50 -4.84 9.41
N LEU A 249 8.53 -5.41 8.68
CA LEU A 249 7.58 -4.64 7.89
C LEU A 249 6.69 -3.74 8.75
N VAL A 250 6.29 -4.20 9.94
CA VAL A 250 5.47 -3.41 10.86
C VAL A 250 6.26 -2.20 11.35
N VAL A 251 7.56 -2.39 11.64
CA VAL A 251 8.48 -1.30 11.97
C VAL A 251 8.53 -0.30 10.81
N MET A 252 8.77 -0.76 9.58
CA MET A 252 8.87 0.11 8.40
C MET A 252 7.58 0.87 8.08
N GLN A 253 6.42 0.22 8.22
CA GLN A 253 5.12 0.87 8.04
C GLN A 253 4.91 1.98 9.05
N GLU A 254 5.27 1.74 10.31
CA GLU A 254 5.12 2.73 11.36
C GLU A 254 6.10 3.89 11.19
N VAL A 255 7.35 3.63 10.79
CA VAL A 255 8.32 4.68 10.40
C VAL A 255 7.73 5.56 9.29
N ARG A 256 7.26 4.96 8.19
CA ARG A 256 6.63 5.69 7.08
C ARG A 256 5.44 6.52 7.54
N ARG A 257 4.59 5.97 8.40
CA ARG A 257 3.42 6.70 8.93
C ARG A 257 3.85 7.96 9.69
N TRP A 258 4.90 7.85 10.49
CA TRP A 258 5.43 8.98 11.26
C TRP A 258 6.14 10.01 10.40
N THR A 259 6.91 9.60 9.39
CA THR A 259 7.81 10.49 8.65
C THR A 259 7.28 10.93 7.28
N GLY A 260 6.28 10.22 6.74
CA GLY A 260 5.70 10.49 5.43
C GLY A 260 6.67 10.28 4.29
N ASP A 261 7.60 9.33 4.43
CA ASP A 261 8.69 9.05 3.49
C ASP A 261 9.69 10.22 3.30
N GLN A 262 9.65 11.24 4.16
CA GLN A 262 10.66 12.32 4.11
C GLN A 262 12.04 11.75 4.46
N PRO A 263 13.07 11.86 3.59
CA PRO A 263 14.35 11.17 3.78
C PRO A 263 15.03 11.47 5.11
N PHE A 264 15.15 12.75 5.47
CA PHE A 264 15.79 13.17 6.73
C PHE A 264 15.09 12.56 7.96
N LEU A 265 13.77 12.74 8.09
CA LEU A 265 13.03 12.19 9.23
C LEU A 265 13.03 10.66 9.24
N SER A 266 12.95 10.03 8.07
CA SER A 266 12.94 8.57 7.93
C SER A 266 14.28 7.98 8.38
N GLN A 267 15.40 8.54 7.90
CA GLN A 267 16.73 8.16 8.35
C GLN A 267 16.88 8.38 9.86
N HIS A 268 16.44 9.53 10.35
CA HIS A 268 16.57 9.88 11.77
C HIS A 268 15.79 8.94 12.70
N VAL A 269 14.54 8.61 12.34
CA VAL A 269 13.73 7.66 13.10
C VAL A 269 14.36 6.27 13.05
N CYS A 270 14.86 5.84 11.90
CA CYS A 270 15.59 4.57 11.76
C CYS A 270 16.81 4.51 12.68
N ASP A 271 17.64 5.55 12.72
CA ASP A 271 18.81 5.64 13.61
C ASP A 271 18.41 5.54 15.08
N LEU A 272 17.37 6.28 15.49
CA LEU A 272 16.84 6.24 16.85
C LEU A 272 16.36 4.83 17.24
N ILE A 273 15.68 4.14 16.33
CA ILE A 273 15.24 2.76 16.53
C ILE A 273 16.43 1.82 16.73
N LEU A 274 17.48 1.92 15.90
CA LEU A 274 18.66 1.07 16.02
C LEU A 274 19.42 1.28 17.33
N VAL A 275 19.48 2.52 17.82
CA VAL A 275 20.14 2.90 19.08
C VAL A 275 19.32 2.49 20.30
N HIS A 276 18.00 2.70 20.25
CA HIS A 276 17.13 2.54 21.42
C HIS A 276 16.72 1.08 21.66
N SER A 277 16.66 0.25 20.60
CA SER A 277 16.08 -1.08 20.68
C SER A 277 17.10 -2.18 20.36
N ALA A 278 17.47 -2.95 21.39
CA ALA A 278 18.30 -4.15 21.25
C ALA A 278 17.50 -5.34 20.67
N SER A 279 16.20 -5.45 21.00
CA SER A 279 15.27 -6.44 20.48
C SER A 279 13.85 -5.89 20.49
N PHE A 280 12.98 -6.40 19.63
CA PHE A 280 11.56 -6.04 19.60
C PHE A 280 10.75 -7.17 20.24
N PRO A 281 9.95 -6.90 21.30
CA PRO A 281 9.03 -7.89 21.82
C PRO A 281 8.00 -8.29 20.75
N GLU A 282 7.69 -9.58 20.66
CA GLU A 282 6.76 -10.15 19.67
C GLU A 282 5.42 -9.38 19.66
N GLY A 283 5.05 -8.82 18.52
CA GLY A 283 3.80 -8.09 18.32
C GLY A 283 3.77 -6.66 18.89
N GLN A 284 4.87 -6.16 19.45
CA GLN A 284 4.97 -4.80 20.00
C GLN A 284 5.76 -3.84 19.11
N GLU A 285 6.15 -4.24 17.90
CA GLU A 285 6.97 -3.44 16.99
C GLU A 285 6.40 -2.05 16.75
N LYS A 286 5.09 -1.97 16.49
CA LYS A 286 4.38 -0.70 16.28
C LYS A 286 4.42 0.19 17.52
N ALA A 287 4.13 -0.39 18.69
CA ALA A 287 4.07 0.35 19.94
C ALA A 287 5.44 0.92 20.31
N LEU A 288 6.51 0.15 20.10
CA LEU A 288 7.88 0.57 20.35
C LEU A 288 8.31 1.73 19.45
N VAL A 289 8.01 1.66 18.14
CA VAL A 289 8.31 2.78 17.23
C VAL A 289 7.54 4.03 17.64
N GLN A 290 6.25 3.90 18.00
CA GLN A 290 5.45 5.00 18.49
C GLN A 290 6.03 5.60 19.78
N GLU A 291 6.45 4.78 20.75
CA GLU A 291 7.09 5.22 22.00
C GLU A 291 8.37 6.01 21.71
N ILE A 292 9.25 5.48 20.85
CA ILE A 292 10.51 6.14 20.47
C ILE A 292 10.24 7.50 19.82
N VAL A 293 9.31 7.58 18.88
CA VAL A 293 8.97 8.84 18.22
C VAL A 293 8.37 9.84 19.22
N GLN A 294 7.49 9.39 20.11
CA GLN A 294 6.90 10.26 21.12
C GLN A 294 7.95 10.83 22.09
N GLU A 295 8.77 9.97 22.69
CA GLU A 295 9.75 10.36 23.69
C GLU A 295 10.96 11.11 23.12
N LYS A 296 11.49 10.64 21.99
CA LYS A 296 12.76 11.16 21.43
C LYS A 296 12.55 12.28 20.42
N ILE A 297 11.37 12.36 19.79
CA ILE A 297 11.08 13.37 18.79
C ILE A 297 10.05 14.38 19.29
N ILE A 298 8.84 13.94 19.62
CA ILE A 298 7.71 14.87 19.82
C ILE A 298 7.82 15.64 21.15
N GLN A 299 8.12 14.96 22.26
CA GLN A 299 8.17 15.61 23.59
C GLN A 299 9.29 16.65 23.72
N ASP A 300 10.42 16.43 23.04
CA ASP A 300 11.58 17.33 23.06
C ASP A 300 11.95 17.82 21.65
N TRP A 301 10.94 18.12 20.85
CA TRP A 301 11.14 18.51 19.44
C TRP A 301 11.99 19.78 19.28
N ALA A 302 12.03 20.63 20.30
CA ALA A 302 12.81 21.87 20.30
C ALA A 302 14.30 21.68 20.62
N ASN A 303 14.71 20.57 21.26
CA ASN A 303 16.12 20.39 21.68
C ASN A 303 16.75 19.06 21.23
N ASN A 304 16.02 18.22 20.50
CA ASN A 304 16.59 16.99 19.94
C ASN A 304 17.45 17.24 18.68
N THR A 305 18.03 16.16 18.17
CA THR A 305 18.87 16.11 16.97
C THR A 305 18.15 16.51 15.67
N ALA A 306 16.82 16.41 15.62
CA ALA A 306 15.99 16.88 14.51
C ALA A 306 15.45 18.32 14.73
N SER A 307 15.79 18.98 15.83
CA SER A 307 15.28 20.32 16.18
C SER A 307 15.54 21.35 15.08
N ALA A 308 16.73 21.33 14.47
CA ALA A 308 17.06 22.27 13.40
C ALA A 308 16.05 22.22 12.24
N HIS A 309 15.64 21.01 11.84
CA HIS A 309 14.63 20.79 10.81
C HIS A 309 13.25 21.34 11.22
N PHE A 310 12.80 21.05 12.44
CA PHE A 310 11.52 21.56 12.92
C PHE A 310 11.52 23.08 13.13
N GLN A 311 12.64 23.66 13.59
CA GLN A 311 12.78 25.11 13.69
C GLN A 311 12.75 25.77 12.31
N GLU A 312 13.33 25.16 11.29
CA GLU A 312 13.27 25.68 9.92
C GLU A 312 11.82 25.72 9.42
N VAL A 313 11.09 24.61 9.49
CA VAL A 313 9.66 24.56 9.11
C VAL A 313 8.86 25.60 9.89
N ARG A 314 9.07 25.68 11.21
CA ARG A 314 8.43 26.69 12.07
C ARG A 314 8.72 28.10 11.60
N GLN A 315 9.98 28.43 11.34
CA GLN A 315 10.38 29.79 10.99
C GLN A 315 9.91 30.17 9.59
N THR A 316 9.84 29.22 8.66
CA THR A 316 9.26 29.44 7.33
C THR A 316 7.81 29.89 7.43
N ILE A 317 7.03 29.27 8.33
CA ILE A 317 5.62 29.64 8.55
C ILE A 317 5.51 30.96 9.30
N LEU A 318 6.28 31.14 10.38
CA LEU A 318 6.14 32.31 11.27
C LEU A 318 6.71 33.61 10.71
N ASN A 319 7.66 33.54 9.77
CA ASN A 319 8.24 34.72 9.12
C ASN A 319 7.54 35.09 7.80
N ASP A 320 6.50 34.35 7.42
CA ASP A 320 5.72 34.69 6.24
C ASP A 320 4.98 36.02 6.42
N LYS A 321 4.85 36.79 5.33
CA LYS A 321 4.18 38.09 5.37
C LYS A 321 2.67 37.97 5.61
N GLN A 322 2.09 36.83 5.22
CA GLN A 322 0.70 36.45 5.39
C GLN A 322 0.60 35.27 6.36
N LYS A 323 1.40 35.32 7.44
CA LYS A 323 1.47 34.30 8.48
C LYS A 323 0.07 33.90 8.97
N ASP A 324 -0.80 34.88 9.20
CA ASP A 324 -2.08 34.61 9.84
C ASP A 324 -3.03 33.86 8.90
N GLU A 325 -3.07 34.23 7.62
CA GLU A 325 -3.81 33.50 6.57
C GLU A 325 -3.23 32.10 6.34
N LEU A 326 -1.89 31.97 6.36
CA LEU A 326 -1.18 30.71 6.17
C LEU A 326 -1.48 29.71 7.31
N LEU A 327 -1.47 30.20 8.55
CA LEU A 327 -1.82 29.42 9.74
C LEU A 327 -3.30 29.06 9.77
N ASN A 328 -4.18 29.93 9.28
CA ASN A 328 -5.61 29.64 9.18
C ASN A 328 -5.89 28.52 8.17
N LEU A 329 -5.26 28.57 6.99
CA LEU A 329 -5.35 27.48 6.01
C LEU A 329 -4.81 26.17 6.60
N TYR A 330 -3.69 26.21 7.31
CA TYR A 330 -3.15 25.02 7.95
C TYR A 330 -4.07 24.48 9.06
N TRP A 331 -4.69 25.34 9.85
CA TRP A 331 -5.72 24.98 10.83
C TRP A 331 -6.88 24.23 10.18
N GLN A 332 -7.37 24.69 9.03
CA GLN A 332 -8.43 24.01 8.29
C GLN A 332 -8.01 22.62 7.80
N ILE A 333 -6.78 22.48 7.30
CA ILE A 333 -6.24 21.19 6.85
C ILE A 333 -6.17 20.20 8.02
N ILE A 334 -5.79 20.64 9.22
CA ILE A 334 -5.79 19.80 10.42
C ILE A 334 -7.23 19.39 10.79
N GLN A 335 -8.16 20.35 10.84
CA GLN A 335 -9.53 20.12 11.31
C GLN A 335 -10.34 19.23 10.37
N ARG A 336 -10.27 19.52 9.05
CA ARG A 336 -10.99 18.77 8.00
C ARG A 336 -10.24 17.51 7.58
N GLY A 337 -8.98 17.36 8.00
CA GLY A 337 -8.06 16.30 7.57
C GLY A 337 -7.54 16.46 6.12
N GLN A 338 -8.26 17.18 5.26
CA GLN A 338 -7.87 17.52 3.90
C GLN A 338 -8.60 18.75 3.37
N VAL A 339 -8.01 19.45 2.39
CA VAL A 339 -8.63 20.58 1.67
C VAL A 339 -8.42 20.40 0.16
N SER A 340 -9.36 20.83 -0.68
CA SER A 340 -9.21 20.76 -2.14
C SER A 340 -8.07 21.66 -2.64
N VAL A 341 -7.29 21.18 -3.60
CA VAL A 341 -6.21 21.97 -4.20
C VAL A 341 -6.82 23.05 -5.10
N ASN A 342 -6.49 24.32 -4.83
CA ASN A 342 -6.93 25.48 -5.59
C ASN A 342 -5.77 26.33 -6.13
N ASN A 343 -4.51 25.93 -5.86
CA ASN A 343 -3.29 26.62 -6.29
C ASN A 343 -3.23 28.10 -5.86
N SER A 344 -3.86 28.43 -4.73
CA SER A 344 -3.68 29.74 -4.07
C SER A 344 -2.24 29.92 -3.59
N GLN A 345 -1.82 31.18 -3.41
CA GLN A 345 -0.46 31.47 -2.97
C GLN A 345 -0.18 30.91 -1.56
N GLU A 346 -1.21 30.84 -0.72
CA GLU A 346 -1.17 30.25 0.61
C GLU A 346 -0.90 28.74 0.54
N GLN A 347 -1.55 28.02 -0.39
CA GLN A 347 -1.30 26.60 -0.60
C GLN A 347 0.10 26.34 -1.14
N GLU A 348 0.58 27.16 -2.08
CA GLU A 348 1.94 27.06 -2.62
C GLU A 348 2.99 27.25 -1.53
N ARG A 349 2.85 28.28 -0.69
CA ARG A 349 3.76 28.53 0.44
C ARG A 349 3.73 27.43 1.50
N LEU A 350 2.54 26.88 1.84
CA LEU A 350 2.46 25.74 2.74
C LEU A 350 3.14 24.50 2.15
N LEU A 351 3.00 24.26 0.85
CA LEU A 351 3.70 23.16 0.17
C LEU A 351 5.22 23.37 0.18
N GLU A 352 5.70 24.60 -0.06
CA GLU A 352 7.12 24.95 0.02
C GLU A 352 7.72 24.74 1.41
N SER A 353 6.92 24.93 2.47
CA SER A 353 7.34 24.63 3.85
C SER A 353 7.51 23.12 4.11
N GLY A 354 6.98 22.26 3.23
CA GLY A 354 6.97 20.81 3.40
C GLY A 354 5.99 20.29 4.47
N LEU A 355 5.28 21.19 5.17
CA LEU A 355 4.34 20.85 6.24
C LEU A 355 3.11 20.09 5.73
N VAL A 356 2.72 20.37 4.48
CA VAL A 356 1.61 19.73 3.77
C VAL A 356 2.08 19.13 2.45
N LYS A 357 1.30 18.19 1.92
CA LYS A 357 1.54 17.54 0.62
C LYS A 357 0.24 17.41 -0.16
N ILE A 358 0.37 17.30 -1.48
CA ILE A 358 -0.75 16.93 -2.34
C ILE A 358 -0.86 15.41 -2.38
N GLU A 359 -2.03 14.89 -2.04
CA GLU A 359 -2.39 13.48 -2.15
C GLU A 359 -3.80 13.35 -2.70
N ASN A 360 -3.98 12.63 -3.82
CA ASN A 360 -5.26 12.43 -4.49
C ASN A 360 -6.02 13.75 -4.78
N SER A 361 -5.32 14.77 -5.29
CA SER A 361 -5.88 16.11 -5.57
C SER A 361 -6.41 16.87 -4.35
N THR A 362 -6.00 16.47 -3.14
CA THR A 362 -6.29 17.16 -1.88
C THR A 362 -5.00 17.49 -1.14
N LEU A 363 -5.01 18.56 -0.38
CA LEU A 363 -3.92 19.01 0.47
C LEU A 363 -4.08 18.42 1.87
N LYS A 364 -3.04 17.76 2.38
CA LYS A 364 -3.03 17.11 3.70
C LYS A 364 -1.73 17.38 4.45
N VAL A 365 -1.74 17.25 5.77
CA VAL A 365 -0.50 17.28 6.57
C VAL A 365 0.44 16.16 6.10
N SER A 366 1.71 16.49 5.86
CA SER A 366 2.66 15.60 5.17
C SER A 366 2.91 14.29 5.91
N ASN A 367 2.98 14.36 7.25
CA ASN A 367 3.28 13.21 8.11
C ASN A 367 2.76 13.40 9.55
N ALA A 368 2.76 12.32 10.33
CA ALA A 368 2.21 12.34 11.68
C ALA A 368 3.11 13.05 12.71
N ILE A 369 4.44 13.13 12.49
CA ILE A 369 5.34 13.92 13.34
C ILE A 369 4.94 15.39 13.29
N TYR A 370 4.73 15.93 12.09
CA TYR A 370 4.30 17.31 11.90
C TYR A 370 2.93 17.58 12.48
N ALA A 371 1.96 16.69 12.26
CA ALA A 371 0.63 16.80 12.87
C ALA A 371 0.69 16.82 14.42
N SER A 372 1.72 16.21 15.01
CA SER A 372 1.92 16.17 16.47
C SER A 372 2.64 17.41 17.00
N ILE A 373 3.65 17.91 16.28
CA ILE A 373 4.46 19.08 16.69
C ILE A 373 3.74 20.39 16.38
N PHE A 374 3.28 20.55 15.14
CA PHE A 374 2.50 21.69 14.65
C PHE A 374 1.01 21.38 14.85
N SER A 375 0.66 20.99 16.06
CA SER A 375 -0.69 20.61 16.42
C SER A 375 -1.65 21.80 16.34
N LEU A 376 -2.96 21.52 16.44
CA LEU A 376 -3.98 22.56 16.55
C LEU A 376 -3.66 23.55 17.68
N GLU A 377 -3.30 23.05 18.85
CA GLU A 377 -2.91 23.86 20.01
C GLU A 377 -1.69 24.76 19.70
N TRP A 378 -0.74 24.25 18.91
CA TRP A 378 0.41 25.06 18.48
C TRP A 378 -0.03 26.21 17.57
N VAL A 379 -0.90 25.94 16.59
CA VAL A 379 -1.42 26.95 15.65
C VAL A 379 -2.18 28.04 16.40
N GLU A 380 -3.07 27.66 17.30
CA GLU A 380 -3.89 28.57 18.10
C GLU A 380 -3.03 29.54 18.93
N LYS A 381 -1.92 29.06 19.51
CA LYS A 381 -0.96 29.92 20.23
C LYS A 381 -0.28 30.98 19.33
N GLN A 382 -0.22 30.75 18.02
CA GLN A 382 0.39 31.66 17.07
C GLN A 382 -0.60 32.67 16.47
N LEU A 383 -1.91 32.48 16.67
CA LEU A 383 -3.02 33.32 16.19
C LEU A 383 -3.86 33.91 17.36
N PRO A 384 -3.28 34.76 18.24
CA PRO A 384 -4.00 35.27 19.41
C PRO A 384 -5.16 36.23 19.07
N ASP A 385 -5.14 36.88 17.89
CA ASP A 385 -6.15 37.87 17.48
C ASP A 385 -7.46 37.26 16.95
N LEU A 386 -7.55 35.92 16.84
CA LEU A 386 -8.82 35.20 16.65
C LEU A 386 -9.82 35.45 17.81
N ALA A 387 -9.34 35.91 18.98
CA ALA A 387 -10.09 36.03 20.23
C ALA A 387 -10.48 37.47 20.64
N GLN A 388 -10.36 38.48 19.76
CA GLN A 388 -10.77 39.87 20.09
C GLN A 388 -11.81 40.41 19.09
N PRO A 389 -12.98 40.90 19.56
CA PRO A 389 -13.95 41.55 18.69
C PRO A 389 -13.39 42.88 18.19
N SER A 390 -13.34 43.06 16.86
CA SER A 390 -12.79 44.25 16.23
C SER A 390 -13.61 45.50 16.57
N SER A 391 -13.14 46.33 17.49
CA SER A 391 -13.68 47.67 17.71
C SER A 391 -13.38 48.54 16.49
N THR A 392 -14.39 48.76 15.64
CA THR A 392 -14.29 49.66 14.50
C THR A 392 -14.42 51.11 14.96
N THR A 393 -13.33 51.88 14.90
CA THR A 393 -13.40 53.34 14.74
C THR A 393 -12.87 53.71 13.36
N SER A 394 -13.79 54.11 12.49
CA SER A 394 -13.47 54.93 11.32
C SER A 394 -12.90 56.28 11.78
N PRO A 395 -12.07 56.94 10.96
CA PRO A 395 -12.66 57.93 10.08
C PRO A 395 -12.11 57.97 8.66
N ALA A 396 -13.00 58.36 7.76
CA ALA A 396 -12.76 58.77 6.38
C ALA A 396 -11.83 59.98 6.24
N GLY A 397 -11.11 60.05 5.11
CA GLY A 397 -10.74 61.34 4.50
C GLY A 397 -9.40 61.43 3.78
N ALA A 398 -9.49 61.48 2.44
CA ALA A 398 -8.73 62.33 1.51
C ALA A 398 -7.27 61.99 1.09
N ASN A 399 -7.14 61.76 -0.23
CA ASN A 399 -6.14 62.25 -1.20
C ASN A 399 -4.68 62.46 -0.73
N ASP A 400 -3.71 61.87 -1.46
CA ASP A 400 -2.99 62.61 -2.51
C ASP A 400 -2.08 61.69 -3.35
N GLN A 401 -1.88 62.07 -4.60
CA GLN A 401 -0.87 61.52 -5.51
C GLN A 401 0.54 61.91 -5.02
N THR A 402 1.54 61.05 -5.20
CA THR A 402 2.78 61.44 -5.91
C THR A 402 3.79 60.29 -6.04
N SER A 403 4.31 60.21 -7.26
CA SER A 403 5.52 59.52 -7.71
C SER A 403 6.75 59.82 -6.83
N THR A 404 7.62 58.84 -6.61
CA THR A 404 9.04 58.96 -7.00
C THR A 404 9.77 57.61 -6.94
N LYS A 405 10.35 57.24 -8.09
CA LYS A 405 11.50 56.34 -8.19
C LYS A 405 12.67 56.89 -7.39
N LYS A 406 13.40 56.03 -6.68
CA LYS A 406 14.84 56.20 -6.45
C LYS A 406 15.58 54.87 -6.64
N ASP A 407 16.62 55.01 -7.45
CA ASP A 407 17.58 54.02 -7.91
C ASP A 407 18.64 53.66 -6.85
N TYR A 408 19.09 52.41 -6.96
CA TYR A 408 20.43 51.84 -6.67
C TYR A 408 21.17 52.17 -5.37
N GLN A 409 21.57 51.14 -4.61
CA GLN A 409 22.93 50.59 -4.71
C GLN A 409 23.15 49.31 -3.89
N THR A 410 23.81 48.39 -4.57
CA THR A 410 24.44 47.15 -4.13
C THR A 410 25.50 47.35 -3.04
N THR A 411 25.48 46.49 -2.03
CA THR A 411 26.71 45.96 -1.41
C THR A 411 26.54 44.46 -1.15
N SER A 412 27.36 43.71 -1.88
CA SER A 412 27.58 42.28 -1.74
C SER A 412 28.17 41.95 -0.36
N PHE A 413 27.61 40.94 0.31
CA PHE A 413 28.38 40.02 1.13
C PHE A 413 28.05 38.59 0.71
N THR A 414 28.82 38.09 -0.25
CA THR A 414 28.96 36.67 -0.53
C THR A 414 29.65 35.96 0.64
N LYS A 415 28.98 34.98 1.27
CA LYS A 415 29.39 33.57 1.46
C LYS A 415 28.63 32.91 2.64
N LEU A 416 27.52 32.24 2.34
CA LEU A 416 27.36 30.78 2.43
C LEU A 416 26.05 30.39 1.70
N LEU A 417 26.16 29.72 0.55
CA LEU A 417 25.09 28.99 -0.17
C LEU A 417 25.34 27.49 0.14
N SER A 418 24.37 26.58 0.26
CA SER A 418 23.24 26.21 -0.63
C SER A 418 22.33 25.25 0.16
N ALA A 419 21.01 25.15 0.05
CA ALA A 419 20.15 25.24 -1.13
C ALA A 419 18.71 25.58 -0.69
N ILE A 420 18.24 26.76 -1.07
CA ILE A 420 16.82 27.11 -1.17
C ILE A 420 16.67 27.81 -2.53
N ALA A 421 15.58 27.48 -3.21
CA ALA A 421 15.12 28.03 -4.50
C ALA A 421 15.78 27.48 -5.77
N LEU A 422 15.21 26.39 -6.28
CA LEU A 422 14.96 26.23 -7.72
C LEU A 422 13.58 25.60 -7.95
N ALA A 423 12.55 26.19 -7.34
CA ALA A 423 11.17 26.07 -7.77
C ALA A 423 10.76 27.43 -8.37
N ALA A 424 11.13 27.68 -9.63
CA ALA A 424 10.67 28.87 -10.34
C ALA A 424 10.72 28.78 -11.88
N PHE A 425 10.92 27.61 -12.51
CA PHE A 425 11.04 27.56 -13.99
C PHE A 425 10.46 26.34 -14.72
N VAL A 426 9.32 25.79 -14.28
CA VAL A 426 8.56 24.82 -15.12
C VAL A 426 7.05 25.06 -15.07
N ILE A 427 6.59 26.31 -15.23
CA ILE A 427 5.16 26.61 -15.49
C ILE A 427 4.89 26.94 -16.99
N ALA A 428 5.88 26.84 -17.88
CA ALA A 428 5.69 27.20 -19.30
C ALA A 428 5.81 26.06 -20.33
N ALA A 429 5.82 24.78 -19.92
CA ALA A 429 6.08 23.66 -20.85
C ALA A 429 4.98 22.59 -20.96
N ILE A 430 3.85 22.71 -20.25
CA ILE A 430 2.76 21.71 -20.29
C ILE A 430 1.53 22.22 -21.07
N ALA A 431 1.53 23.46 -21.56
CA ALA A 431 0.38 24.01 -22.29
C ALA A 431 0.26 23.58 -23.77
N ASP A 432 1.30 23.01 -24.40
CA ASP A 432 1.30 22.76 -25.86
C ASP A 432 1.18 21.27 -26.27
N ALA A 433 1.08 20.32 -25.34
CA ALA A 433 1.03 18.90 -25.68
C ALA A 433 -0.37 18.26 -25.67
N PHE A 434 -1.44 19.02 -25.40
CA PHE A 434 -2.81 18.46 -25.31
C PHE A 434 -3.79 19.01 -26.35
N LEU A 435 -3.32 19.82 -27.30
CA LEU A 435 -4.08 20.21 -28.49
C LEU A 435 -3.74 19.28 -29.66
N LEU A 436 -4.38 18.10 -29.71
CA LEU A 436 -4.75 17.37 -30.94
C LEU A 436 -5.35 15.99 -30.58
N ASN A 437 -6.57 15.98 -30.03
CA ASN A 437 -7.62 15.14 -30.59
C ASN A 437 -8.99 15.53 -30.00
N SER A 438 -9.85 16.03 -30.86
CA SER A 438 -11.26 16.34 -30.59
C SER A 438 -12.14 15.52 -31.54
N GLN A 439 -13.42 15.37 -31.16
CA GLN A 439 -14.60 14.85 -31.88
C GLN A 439 -14.91 13.35 -31.65
N ASP A 440 -16.11 12.90 -31.23
CA ASP A 440 -17.47 13.49 -31.25
C ASP A 440 -18.43 12.92 -30.15
N ASN A 441 -19.09 13.83 -29.41
CA ASN A 441 -20.50 13.97 -28.96
C ASN A 441 -21.41 12.81 -28.43
N PRO A 442 -22.52 13.10 -27.68
CA PRO A 442 -22.88 14.31 -26.91
C PRO A 442 -23.47 14.08 -25.49
N GLU A 443 -23.53 15.20 -24.77
CA GLU A 443 -24.18 15.57 -23.50
C GLU A 443 -25.65 15.10 -23.27
N PRO A 444 -26.13 15.15 -22.00
CA PRO A 444 -26.79 16.37 -21.53
C PRO A 444 -26.24 16.92 -20.19
N SER A 445 -25.90 18.20 -20.21
CA SER A 445 -25.82 19.11 -19.05
C SER A 445 -27.16 19.91 -18.95
N PRO A 446 -27.41 20.87 -18.01
CA PRO A 446 -26.45 21.49 -17.08
C PRO A 446 -26.98 22.01 -15.70
N LEU A 447 -26.01 22.57 -14.93
CA LEU A 447 -26.06 23.69 -13.95
C LEU A 447 -26.18 23.36 -12.43
N PRO A 448 -25.71 24.26 -11.51
CA PRO A 448 -24.36 24.86 -11.41
C PRO A 448 -23.89 25.09 -9.94
N ASN A 449 -22.57 25.21 -9.72
CA ASN A 449 -21.90 26.38 -9.09
C ASN A 449 -20.57 26.00 -8.46
N ASP A 450 -19.50 26.56 -9.03
CA ASP A 450 -18.35 27.01 -8.27
C ASP A 450 -18.82 28.02 -7.23
N ILE A 451 -18.48 27.81 -5.96
CA ILE A 451 -18.09 28.91 -5.06
C ILE A 451 -16.80 28.48 -4.38
N ALA A 452 -15.71 29.16 -4.72
CA ALA A 452 -14.52 29.18 -3.90
C ALA A 452 -14.88 29.93 -2.62
N VAL A 453 -15.16 29.18 -1.56
CA VAL A 453 -15.42 29.72 -0.23
C VAL A 453 -14.08 30.21 0.37
N SER A 454 -14.07 31.47 0.79
CA SER A 454 -12.93 32.15 1.38
C SER A 454 -13.04 32.09 2.90
N ASP A 455 -11.94 31.72 3.54
CA ASP A 455 -11.59 31.72 4.97
C ASP A 455 -12.03 32.93 5.81
N ARG A 456 -12.61 33.96 5.18
CA ARG A 456 -13.14 35.19 5.78
C ARG A 456 -14.40 34.96 6.63
N GLU A 457 -15.07 33.83 6.49
CA GLU A 457 -16.40 33.55 7.05
C GLU A 457 -16.44 33.42 8.58
N LEU A 458 -15.35 32.95 9.21
CA LEU A 458 -15.23 32.95 10.68
C LEU A 458 -14.98 34.37 11.26
N PHE A 459 -14.57 35.29 10.39
CA PHE A 459 -14.13 36.65 10.70
C PHE A 459 -15.11 37.74 10.22
N ASP A 460 -16.26 37.37 9.66
CA ASP A 460 -17.30 38.30 9.24
C ASP A 460 -18.12 38.81 10.45
N ASN A 461 -18.78 39.96 10.31
CA ASN A 461 -19.68 40.56 11.30
C ASN A 461 -21.16 40.17 11.09
N GLY A 462 -21.42 39.10 10.34
CA GLY A 462 -22.77 38.57 10.03
C GLY A 462 -23.51 39.33 8.94
N LYS A 463 -22.99 40.50 8.51
CA LYS A 463 -23.65 41.34 7.50
C LYS A 463 -23.44 40.83 6.07
N ASP A 464 -22.35 40.12 5.80
CA ASP A 464 -22.12 39.55 4.47
C ASP A 464 -22.87 38.21 4.33
N HIS A 465 -22.95 37.40 5.40
CA HIS A 465 -23.83 36.22 5.47
C HIS A 465 -25.30 36.55 5.16
N ALA A 466 -25.85 37.61 5.79
CA ALA A 466 -27.22 38.08 5.54
C ALA A 466 -27.49 38.52 4.08
N LYS A 467 -26.46 38.96 3.36
CA LYS A 467 -26.61 39.41 1.96
C LYS A 467 -26.52 38.28 0.96
N ASN A 468 -25.75 37.24 1.27
CA ASN A 468 -25.40 36.18 0.33
C ASN A 468 -26.20 34.89 0.58
N GLY A 469 -26.79 34.72 1.78
CA GLY A 469 -27.55 33.52 2.14
C GLY A 469 -26.69 32.38 2.67
N ASP A 470 -25.46 32.65 3.10
CA ASP A 470 -24.44 31.66 3.46
C ASP A 470 -24.55 31.17 4.92
N TRP A 471 -25.70 31.39 5.57
CA TRP A 471 -25.95 31.00 6.96
C TRP A 471 -25.84 29.49 7.21
N LEU A 472 -26.19 28.67 6.20
CA LEU A 472 -26.16 27.21 6.28
C LEU A 472 -24.73 26.67 6.41
N ASP A 473 -23.82 27.19 5.58
CA ASP A 473 -22.41 26.76 5.57
C ASP A 473 -21.71 27.20 6.87
N MET A 474 -21.98 28.42 7.33
CA MET A 474 -21.49 28.92 8.62
C MET A 474 -21.97 28.04 9.79
N LEU A 475 -23.26 27.70 9.82
CA LEU A 475 -23.81 26.81 10.84
C LEU A 475 -23.15 25.43 10.79
N GLY A 476 -22.89 24.88 9.62
CA GLY A 476 -22.15 23.62 9.48
C GLY A 476 -20.75 23.67 10.10
N GLU A 477 -20.03 24.78 9.96
CA GLU A 477 -18.72 24.97 10.61
C GLU A 477 -18.85 25.12 12.14
N PHE A 478 -19.84 25.87 12.61
CA PHE A 478 -20.08 26.10 14.04
C PHE A 478 -20.54 24.82 14.75
N CYS A 479 -21.41 24.03 14.12
CA CYS A 479 -21.91 22.76 14.65
C CYS A 479 -20.83 21.67 14.77
N ARG A 480 -19.76 21.75 13.96
CA ARG A 480 -18.64 20.79 14.00
C ARG A 480 -17.56 21.16 15.01
N LEU A 481 -17.65 22.32 15.66
CA LEU A 481 -16.75 22.69 16.76
C LEU A 481 -16.95 21.76 17.95
N ARG A 482 -15.86 21.20 18.47
CA ARG A 482 -15.91 20.38 19.69
C ARG A 482 -16.18 21.28 20.91
N GLN A 483 -17.01 20.82 21.84
CA GLN A 483 -17.33 21.55 23.09
C GLN A 483 -16.11 21.95 23.92
N ASN A 484 -15.00 21.20 23.82
CA ASN A 484 -13.76 21.52 24.52
C ASN A 484 -12.81 22.42 23.72
N SER A 485 -13.25 22.94 22.57
CA SER A 485 -12.51 23.94 21.81
C SER A 485 -12.52 25.26 22.58
N THR A 486 -11.37 25.93 22.60
CA THR A 486 -11.21 27.29 23.13
C THR A 486 -12.08 28.32 22.41
N TYR A 487 -12.57 28.02 21.20
CA TYR A 487 -13.44 28.87 20.40
C TYR A 487 -14.93 28.55 20.54
N PHE A 488 -15.28 27.48 21.26
CA PHE A 488 -16.67 27.05 21.38
C PHE A 488 -17.55 28.14 22.02
N ASP A 489 -17.09 28.72 23.13
CA ASP A 489 -17.81 29.79 23.83
C ASP A 489 -17.88 31.10 23.02
N ASP A 490 -16.84 31.43 22.25
CA ASP A 490 -16.78 32.64 21.43
C ASP A 490 -17.63 32.51 20.16
N ALA A 491 -17.61 31.36 19.50
CA ALA A 491 -18.49 31.06 18.38
C ALA A 491 -19.95 31.04 18.84
N LYS A 492 -20.24 30.49 20.01
CA LYS A 492 -21.56 30.54 20.65
C LYS A 492 -22.00 32.00 20.89
N SER A 493 -21.14 32.81 21.49
CA SER A 493 -21.39 34.25 21.74
C SER A 493 -21.61 35.06 20.45
N LYS A 494 -20.89 34.74 19.36
CA LYS A 494 -21.12 35.36 18.05
C LYS A 494 -22.45 34.93 17.43
N LEU A 495 -22.77 33.63 17.49
CA LEU A 495 -24.04 33.10 17.01
C LEU A 495 -25.22 33.76 17.75
N ASP A 496 -25.11 33.91 19.08
CA ASP A 496 -26.09 34.63 19.91
C ASP A 496 -26.28 36.09 19.44
N GLN A 497 -25.19 36.78 19.08
CA GLN A 497 -25.26 38.16 18.59
C GLN A 497 -25.92 38.25 17.21
N TRP A 498 -25.67 37.29 16.32
CA TRP A 498 -26.27 37.28 14.98
C TRP A 498 -27.72 36.84 15.00
N LEU A 499 -28.11 35.92 15.88
CA LEU A 499 -29.50 35.54 16.09
C LEU A 499 -30.38 36.73 16.45
N GLN A 500 -29.86 37.69 17.23
CA GLN A 500 -30.59 38.93 17.54
C GLN A 500 -30.83 39.83 16.33
N LEU A 501 -30.06 39.66 15.25
CA LEU A 501 -30.09 40.53 14.06
C LEU A 501 -30.70 39.85 12.84
N TYR A 502 -30.60 38.52 12.74
CA TYR A 502 -30.92 37.71 11.55
C TYR A 502 -31.61 36.39 11.93
N GLU A 503 -32.50 36.43 12.94
CA GLU A 503 -33.20 35.27 13.52
C GLU A 503 -33.82 34.34 12.47
N ASP A 504 -34.64 34.88 11.56
CA ASP A 504 -35.36 34.10 10.54
C ASP A 504 -34.41 33.35 9.60
N ASP A 505 -33.34 34.01 9.12
CA ASP A 505 -32.41 33.44 8.16
C ASP A 505 -31.54 32.33 8.81
N ILE A 506 -31.11 32.55 10.05
CA ILE A 506 -30.32 31.58 10.81
C ILE A 506 -31.18 30.38 11.21
N GLN A 507 -32.45 30.59 11.57
CA GLN A 507 -33.36 29.50 11.89
C GLN A 507 -33.64 28.62 10.67
N ILE A 508 -33.87 29.20 9.49
CA ILE A 508 -34.05 28.44 8.25
C ILE A 508 -32.80 27.60 7.94
N ALA A 509 -31.62 28.19 8.10
CA ALA A 509 -30.35 27.50 7.88
C ALA A 509 -30.14 26.36 8.91
N LEU A 510 -30.54 26.55 10.16
CA LEU A 510 -30.44 25.51 11.19
C LEU A 510 -31.39 24.34 10.92
N GLU A 511 -32.64 24.63 10.56
CA GLU A 511 -33.63 23.61 10.18
C GLU A 511 -33.14 22.80 8.97
N THR A 512 -32.51 23.48 8.01
CA THR A 512 -31.91 22.85 6.82
C THR A 512 -30.72 21.96 7.20
N PHE A 513 -29.81 22.45 8.05
CA PHE A 513 -28.65 21.68 8.52
C PHE A 513 -29.06 20.39 9.25
N GLN A 514 -30.04 20.49 10.16
CA GLN A 514 -30.55 19.35 10.93
C GLN A 514 -31.25 18.31 10.03
N ALA A 515 -31.88 18.75 8.94
CA ALA A 515 -32.52 17.87 7.97
C ALA A 515 -31.51 17.15 7.06
N GLU A 516 -30.35 17.77 6.77
CA GLU A 516 -29.35 17.26 5.84
C GLU A 516 -28.27 16.38 6.49
N GLU A 517 -27.71 16.78 7.64
CA GLU A 517 -26.57 16.06 8.24
C GLU A 517 -26.96 15.04 9.31
N SER A 518 -28.20 15.05 9.83
CA SER A 518 -28.66 14.16 10.91
C SER A 518 -27.78 14.13 12.17
N ASP A 519 -26.92 15.14 12.35
CA ASP A 519 -25.99 15.30 13.47
C ASP A 519 -26.48 16.37 14.46
N SER A 520 -26.16 16.17 15.74
CA SER A 520 -26.43 17.16 16.79
C SER A 520 -25.51 18.36 16.64
N CYS A 521 -26.05 19.57 16.69
CA CYS A 521 -25.29 20.82 16.66
C CYS A 521 -25.03 21.32 18.09
N PRO A 522 -23.87 21.02 18.71
CA PRO A 522 -23.69 21.21 20.16
C PRO A 522 -23.69 22.68 20.56
N ILE A 523 -23.34 23.58 19.64
CA ILE A 523 -23.26 25.03 19.88
C ILE A 523 -24.65 25.69 19.91
N VAL A 524 -25.66 25.01 19.38
CA VAL A 524 -27.05 25.48 19.26
C VAL A 524 -27.94 24.94 20.39
N GLU A 525 -27.56 23.82 21.01
CA GLU A 525 -28.33 23.13 22.06
C GLU A 525 -28.65 24.02 23.28
N ASP A 526 -27.84 25.05 23.55
CA ASP A 526 -28.08 26.03 24.64
C ASP A 526 -28.60 27.40 24.16
N VAL A 527 -28.51 27.67 22.85
CA VAL A 527 -28.78 28.99 22.25
C VAL A 527 -30.23 29.10 21.81
N PHE A 528 -30.80 27.99 21.33
CA PHE A 528 -32.21 27.85 21.00
C PHE A 528 -32.92 27.07 22.11
N ASP A 529 -32.93 27.62 23.31
CA ASP A 529 -33.79 27.13 24.40
C ASP A 529 -35.25 27.54 24.07
N LEU A 530 -35.85 26.82 23.11
CA LEU A 530 -37.24 26.99 22.70
C LEU A 530 -38.16 26.50 23.83
N GLN A 531 -38.74 27.45 24.58
CA GLN A 531 -40.02 27.25 25.27
C GLN A 531 -41.18 27.19 24.27
#